data_AF-A0A8B8VY68-F1
#
_entry.id   AF-A0A8B8VY68-F1
#
_cell.length_a   1.000
_cell.length_b   1.000
_cell.length_c   1.000
_cell.angle_alpha   90.00
_cell.angle_beta   90.00
_cell.angle_gamma   90.00
#
_symmetry.space_group_name_H-M   'P 1'
#
loop_
_entity.id
_entity.type
_entity.pdbx_description
1 polymer ?
#
loop_
_entity_poly.entity_id
_entity_poly.type
_entity_poly.pdbx_seq_one_letter_code
_entity_poly.pdbx_strand_id
1 'polypeptide(L)'
;MSAAPLVGYSSSGSEDEAEAGARVRPGTGGCSRGQSPLPSQKLPVPDSVLDMFPGAEERLADDSAKHGGRVRTFPHERGNWATHVYVPYETREEFLDLLDVLLPHAQTYVPRLVRMEAFHLSLSQSVVLRHHWILPFVQALKDRVASFQRFCFTADRVKIYTNQEKTRTFVGLEVTSGHTQFLDLVSEVDRVMEEFDLTTFYQDPSFHISLAWCVGDARLQLEGQCLRELQEIVGEFEDSEMVLRAHAEQIRCKSGNKFFSMPLK
;
A
#
# COMPACT_ATOMS: atom_id res chain seq x y z
N MET A 1 -48.98 6.03 3.71
CA MET A 1 -48.24 6.34 2.47
C MET A 1 -47.03 5.41 2.44
N SER A 2 -47.20 4.11 2.14
CA SER A 2 -47.18 3.47 0.81
C SER A 2 -46.08 3.99 -0.12
N ALA A 3 -44.97 3.27 -0.25
CA ALA A 3 -44.73 2.34 -1.35
C ALA A 3 -43.32 1.71 -1.27
N ALA A 4 -43.25 0.38 -1.30
CA ALA A 4 -42.16 -0.35 -1.95
C ALA A 4 -42.66 -0.72 -3.38
N PRO A 5 -41.77 -1.02 -4.35
CA PRO A 5 -41.27 -2.40 -4.43
C PRO A 5 -39.84 -2.62 -4.96
N LEU A 6 -39.28 -3.75 -4.50
CA LEU A 6 -38.46 -4.78 -5.17
C LEU A 6 -38.03 -4.57 -6.63
N VAL A 7 -36.76 -4.85 -6.93
CA VAL A 7 -36.39 -5.88 -7.94
C VAL A 7 -35.09 -6.60 -7.50
N GLY A 8 -35.18 -7.92 -7.36
CA GLY A 8 -34.04 -8.83 -7.27
C GLY A 8 -33.61 -9.29 -8.67
N TYR A 9 -32.31 -9.42 -8.90
CA TYR A 9 -31.79 -10.04 -10.11
C TYR A 9 -31.58 -11.53 -9.84
N SER A 10 -32.45 -12.36 -10.43
CA SER A 10 -32.21 -13.79 -10.60
C SER A 10 -31.41 -13.97 -11.88
N SER A 11 -30.18 -14.47 -11.76
CA SER A 11 -29.38 -14.95 -12.88
C SER A 11 -30.02 -16.22 -13.45
N SER A 12 -30.60 -16.11 -14.64
CA SER A 12 -31.06 -17.26 -15.42
C SER A 12 -29.93 -17.65 -16.37
N GLY A 13 -29.39 -18.85 -16.16
CA GLY A 13 -28.46 -19.49 -17.08
C GLY A 13 -29.19 -19.90 -18.36
N SER A 14 -28.57 -19.59 -19.49
CA SER A 14 -28.85 -20.22 -20.77
C SER A 14 -27.51 -20.61 -21.37
N GLU A 15 -27.32 -21.91 -21.45
CA GLU A 15 -26.27 -22.59 -22.20
C GLU A 15 -26.82 -22.75 -23.61
N ASP A 16 -26.13 -22.24 -24.62
CA ASP A 16 -26.35 -22.63 -26.00
C ASP A 16 -25.00 -22.92 -26.65
N GLU A 17 -24.72 -24.22 -26.74
CA GLU A 17 -23.68 -24.86 -27.51
C GLU A 17 -24.11 -24.89 -28.99
N ALA A 18 -23.24 -24.44 -29.90
CA ALA A 18 -23.34 -24.75 -31.32
C ALA A 18 -21.96 -24.79 -31.98
N GLU A 19 -21.34 -25.96 -31.95
CA GLU A 19 -20.33 -26.37 -32.94
C GLU A 19 -20.98 -27.16 -34.09
N ALA A 20 -20.52 -26.90 -35.32
CA ALA A 20 -20.12 -27.87 -36.35
C ALA A 20 -20.49 -27.43 -37.78
N GLY A 21 -19.53 -27.49 -38.72
CA GLY A 21 -19.89 -27.48 -40.14
C GLY A 21 -18.81 -27.16 -41.20
N ALA A 22 -17.78 -27.98 -41.30
CA ALA A 22 -17.07 -28.44 -42.52
C ALA A 22 -16.77 -27.53 -43.75
N ARG A 23 -15.44 -27.44 -44.02
CA ARG A 23 -14.69 -27.45 -45.31
C ARG A 23 -15.46 -27.50 -46.65
N VAL A 24 -15.10 -26.63 -47.62
CA VAL A 24 -14.69 -26.97 -49.02
C VAL A 24 -13.83 -25.84 -49.66
N ARG A 25 -12.68 -26.20 -50.25
CA ARG A 25 -11.98 -25.60 -51.41
C ARG A 25 -11.86 -26.73 -52.46
N PRO A 26 -11.65 -26.54 -53.79
CA PRO A 26 -10.91 -25.45 -54.46
C PRO A 26 -11.45 -25.01 -55.85
N GLY A 27 -10.80 -24.02 -56.48
CA GLY A 27 -10.99 -23.69 -57.90
C GLY A 27 -10.04 -22.60 -58.39
N THR A 28 -9.08 -22.99 -59.22
CA THR A 28 -8.02 -22.18 -59.87
C THR A 28 -8.54 -21.44 -61.12
N GLY A 29 -8.04 -20.23 -61.38
CA GLY A 29 -8.15 -19.60 -62.71
C GLY A 29 -7.84 -18.10 -62.81
N GLY A 30 -6.61 -17.76 -63.23
CA GLY A 30 -6.37 -16.79 -64.32
C GLY A 30 -6.37 -15.26 -64.08
N CYS A 31 -5.15 -14.70 -64.00
CA CYS A 31 -4.62 -13.48 -64.65
C CYS A 31 -5.21 -12.05 -64.45
N SER A 32 -4.36 -11.22 -63.82
CA SER A 32 -3.93 -9.85 -64.19
C SER A 32 -4.93 -8.70 -64.28
N ARG A 33 -4.80 -7.73 -63.37
CA ARG A 33 -4.43 -6.32 -63.65
C ARG A 33 -4.35 -5.51 -62.36
N GLY A 34 -3.31 -4.68 -62.26
CA GLY A 34 -3.00 -3.90 -61.05
C GLY A 34 -4.14 -2.98 -60.61
N GLN A 35 -4.35 -2.95 -59.29
CA GLN A 35 -5.04 -1.88 -58.60
C GLN A 35 -4.20 -1.52 -57.37
N SER A 36 -3.77 -0.27 -57.34
CA SER A 36 -3.15 0.40 -56.20
C SER A 36 -4.06 0.33 -54.96
N PRO A 37 -3.52 0.18 -53.74
CA PRO A 37 -4.35 0.10 -52.54
C PRO A 37 -5.02 1.45 -52.29
N LEU A 38 -6.36 1.45 -52.26
CA LEU A 38 -7.15 2.60 -51.82
C LEU A 38 -6.76 2.93 -50.36
N PRO A 39 -6.54 4.21 -50.02
CA PRO A 39 -6.24 4.58 -48.65
C PRO A 39 -7.43 4.22 -47.77
N SER A 40 -7.18 3.46 -46.69
CA SER A 40 -8.16 3.19 -45.64
C SER A 40 -8.64 4.53 -45.07
N GLN A 41 -9.81 4.98 -45.52
CA GLN A 41 -10.50 6.11 -44.92
C GLN A 41 -10.99 5.63 -43.56
N LYS A 42 -10.17 5.85 -42.53
CA LYS A 42 -10.65 5.81 -41.15
C LYS A 42 -11.76 6.85 -41.05
N LEU A 43 -12.98 6.39 -40.80
CA LEU A 43 -14.10 7.28 -40.52
C LEU A 43 -13.72 8.14 -39.30
N PRO A 44 -13.93 9.46 -39.34
CA PRO A 44 -13.71 10.31 -38.18
C PRO A 44 -14.61 9.84 -37.05
N VAL A 45 -14.05 9.79 -35.84
CA VAL A 45 -14.81 9.45 -34.65
C VAL A 45 -15.92 10.47 -34.48
N PRO A 46 -17.20 10.06 -34.33
CA PRO A 46 -18.30 11.00 -34.14
C PRO A 46 -18.06 11.93 -32.96
N ASP A 47 -18.47 13.20 -33.08
CA ASP A 47 -18.32 14.19 -32.00
C ASP A 47 -18.95 13.73 -30.69
N SER A 48 -20.04 12.94 -30.75
CA SER A 48 -20.65 12.33 -29.57
C SER A 48 -19.73 11.36 -28.82
N VAL A 49 -18.80 10.70 -29.50
CA VAL A 49 -17.80 9.81 -28.87
C VAL A 49 -16.61 10.64 -28.37
N LEU A 50 -16.24 11.73 -29.06
CA LEU A 50 -15.21 12.66 -28.57
C LEU A 50 -15.67 13.39 -27.30
N ASP A 51 -16.94 13.79 -27.23
CA ASP A 51 -17.55 14.44 -26.07
C ASP A 51 -17.77 13.48 -24.88
N MET A 52 -17.75 12.17 -25.12
CA MET A 52 -17.73 11.16 -24.05
C MET A 52 -16.34 11.01 -23.41
N PHE A 53 -15.29 11.42 -24.11
CA PHE A 53 -13.91 11.43 -23.64
C PHE A 53 -13.29 12.82 -23.83
N PRO A 54 -13.82 13.88 -23.16
CA PRO A 54 -13.15 15.18 -23.16
C PRO A 54 -11.71 14.96 -22.70
N GLY A 55 -10.75 15.41 -23.51
CA GLY A 55 -9.35 15.00 -23.49
C GLY A 55 -8.86 14.56 -22.11
N ALA A 56 -8.44 13.31 -22.00
CA ALA A 56 -7.90 12.69 -20.79
C ALA A 56 -6.52 13.28 -20.41
N GLU A 57 -6.47 14.60 -20.23
CA GLU A 57 -5.36 15.37 -19.70
C GLU A 57 -5.81 16.24 -18.51
N GLU A 58 -6.88 15.89 -17.81
CA GLU A 58 -6.95 16.23 -16.38
C GLU A 58 -5.99 15.31 -15.60
N ARG A 59 -4.69 15.46 -15.86
CA ARG A 59 -3.68 15.21 -14.84
C ARG A 59 -3.93 16.26 -13.76
N LEU A 60 -4.88 15.99 -12.88
CA LEU A 60 -5.04 16.75 -11.65
C LEU A 60 -3.67 16.74 -10.95
N ALA A 61 -2.98 17.88 -10.99
CA ALA A 61 -1.70 18.04 -10.32
C ALA A 61 -1.90 17.70 -8.84
N ASP A 62 -1.08 16.81 -8.30
CA ASP A 62 -1.17 16.38 -6.92
C ASP A 62 -0.79 17.55 -6.00
N ASP A 63 -1.77 18.10 -5.29
CA ASP A 63 -1.56 19.20 -4.36
C ASP A 63 -0.94 18.67 -3.06
N SER A 64 0.38 18.81 -2.95
CA SER A 64 1.15 18.36 -1.77
C SER A 64 0.63 18.95 -0.46
N ALA A 65 -0.04 20.11 -0.47
CA ALA A 65 -0.61 20.72 0.74
C ALA A 65 -1.71 19.85 1.37
N LYS A 66 -2.51 19.15 0.55
CA LYS A 66 -3.55 18.19 1.01
C LYS A 66 -2.97 16.97 1.71
N HIS A 67 -1.66 16.78 1.60
CA HIS A 67 -0.97 15.69 2.23
C HIS A 67 0.01 16.19 3.29
N GLY A 68 0.03 17.48 3.65
CA GLY A 68 0.96 18.03 4.63
C GLY A 68 2.38 18.21 4.07
N GLY A 69 2.51 18.62 2.81
CA GLY A 69 3.80 18.80 2.11
C GLY A 69 4.40 17.49 1.58
N ARG A 70 3.60 16.42 1.61
CA ARG A 70 3.98 15.07 1.20
C ARG A 70 3.95 14.96 -0.32
N VAL A 71 5.10 14.74 -0.93
CA VAL A 71 5.19 14.31 -2.35
C VAL A 71 4.87 12.81 -2.43
N ARG A 72 4.02 12.44 -3.38
CA ARG A 72 3.75 11.03 -3.72
C ARG A 72 4.84 10.50 -4.64
N THR A 73 5.28 9.28 -4.39
CA THR A 73 6.24 8.55 -5.24
C THR A 73 5.66 8.27 -6.64
N PHE A 74 4.33 8.10 -6.75
CA PHE A 74 3.65 7.85 -8.02
C PHE A 74 2.41 8.75 -8.17
N PRO A 75 2.13 9.28 -9.37
CA PRO A 75 0.91 10.05 -9.64
C PRO A 75 -0.33 9.15 -9.57
N HIS A 76 -1.48 9.72 -9.18
CA HIS A 76 -2.73 8.96 -9.21
C HIS A 76 -3.21 8.79 -10.64
N GLU A 77 -3.40 7.54 -11.06
CA GLU A 77 -4.04 7.17 -12.31
C GLU A 77 -5.33 6.41 -12.01
N ARG A 78 -6.41 6.71 -12.74
CA ARG A 78 -7.70 6.06 -12.52
C ARG A 78 -7.57 4.55 -12.73
N GLY A 79 -7.85 3.79 -11.67
CA GLY A 79 -7.73 2.33 -11.67
C GLY A 79 -6.47 1.81 -10.98
N ASN A 80 -5.49 2.67 -10.69
CA ASN A 80 -4.26 2.34 -9.96
C ASN A 80 -4.37 2.79 -8.50
N TRP A 81 -4.21 1.84 -7.57
CA TRP A 81 -4.45 2.02 -6.15
C TRP A 81 -3.19 1.73 -5.35
N ALA A 82 -2.71 2.73 -4.60
CA ALA A 82 -1.59 2.56 -3.67
C ALA A 82 -1.99 1.53 -2.61
N THR A 83 -1.27 0.42 -2.57
CA THR A 83 -1.53 -0.74 -1.71
C THR A 83 -0.36 -0.94 -0.77
N HIS A 84 -0.65 -1.20 0.50
CA HIS A 84 0.33 -1.36 1.56
C HIS A 84 -0.20 -2.30 2.64
N VAL A 85 0.60 -3.30 2.98
CA VAL A 85 0.37 -4.32 4.00
C VAL A 85 1.25 -4.04 5.22
N TYR A 86 0.65 -4.10 6.41
CA TYR A 86 1.31 -3.78 7.68
C TYR A 86 0.63 -4.49 8.86
N VAL A 87 1.34 -4.59 10.00
CA VAL A 87 0.76 -4.94 11.31
C VAL A 87 0.35 -3.63 12.00
N PRO A 88 -0.93 -3.41 12.35
CA PRO A 88 -1.32 -2.25 13.13
C PRO A 88 -0.75 -2.36 14.54
N TYR A 89 -0.26 -1.24 15.08
CA TYR A 89 0.17 -1.14 16.47
C TYR A 89 -0.93 -0.43 17.27
N GLU A 90 -1.47 -1.12 18.27
CA GLU A 90 -2.55 -0.61 19.11
C GLU A 90 -1.94 0.25 20.22
N THR A 91 -2.20 1.55 20.17
CA THR A 91 -1.65 2.52 21.12
C THR A 91 -2.38 2.42 22.44
N ARG A 92 -1.60 2.29 23.52
CA ARG A 92 -2.09 2.51 24.89
C ARG A 92 -1.79 3.93 25.34
N GLU A 93 -2.42 4.38 26.41
CA GLU A 93 -2.23 5.74 26.94
C GLU A 93 -0.75 5.98 27.29
N GLU A 94 -0.09 4.99 27.89
CA GLU A 94 1.32 5.11 28.30
C GLU A 94 2.27 5.29 27.10
N PHE A 95 1.93 4.69 25.95
CA PHE A 95 2.69 4.90 24.71
C PHE A 95 2.52 6.32 24.17
N LEU A 96 1.31 6.89 24.30
CA LEU A 96 1.04 8.26 23.88
C LEU A 96 1.75 9.27 24.80
N ASP A 97 1.81 8.98 26.11
CA ASP A 97 2.56 9.78 27.08
C ASP A 97 4.06 9.77 26.79
N LEU A 98 4.64 8.60 26.47
CA LEU A 98 6.03 8.51 26.02
C LEU A 98 6.27 9.38 24.77
N LEU A 99 5.35 9.33 23.79
CA LEU A 99 5.44 10.12 22.57
C LEU A 99 5.33 11.63 22.85
N ASP A 100 4.54 12.03 23.85
CA ASP A 100 4.40 13.42 24.29
C ASP A 100 5.66 13.96 24.98
N VAL A 101 6.58 13.08 25.43
CA VAL A 101 7.93 13.46 25.88
C VAL A 101 8.93 13.44 24.72
N LEU A 102 8.93 12.38 23.91
CA LEU A 102 9.89 12.19 22.82
C LEU A 102 9.78 13.25 21.72
N LEU A 103 8.55 13.57 21.29
CA LEU A 103 8.34 14.45 20.14
C LEU A 103 8.80 15.89 20.43
N PRO A 104 8.41 16.55 21.53
CA PRO A 104 8.91 17.88 21.86
C PRO A 104 10.43 17.91 21.98
N HIS A 105 11.04 16.87 22.56
CA HIS A 105 12.50 16.74 22.65
C HIS A 105 13.14 16.70 21.27
N ALA A 106 12.65 15.85 20.37
CA ALA A 106 13.14 15.79 18.99
C ALA A 106 12.90 17.09 18.22
N GLN A 107 11.81 17.82 18.52
CA GLN A 107 11.50 19.12 17.92
C GLN A 107 12.46 20.23 18.34
N THR A 108 13.21 20.09 19.44
CA THR A 108 14.30 21.03 19.77
C THR A 108 15.42 21.00 18.73
N TYR A 109 15.63 19.84 18.09
CA TYR A 109 16.60 19.65 17.00
C TYR A 109 15.97 19.89 15.63
N VAL A 110 14.74 19.41 15.41
CA VAL A 110 14.02 19.53 14.14
C VAL A 110 12.57 19.99 14.41
N PRO A 111 12.31 21.31 14.48
CA PRO A 111 11.00 21.86 14.86
C PRO A 111 9.85 21.49 13.90
N ARG A 112 10.19 21.09 12.67
CA ARG A 112 9.22 20.67 11.64
C ARG A 112 8.78 19.21 11.72
N LEU A 113 9.19 18.46 12.77
CA LEU A 113 8.70 17.11 13.00
C LEU A 113 7.20 17.12 13.31
N VAL A 114 6.49 16.20 12.69
CA VAL A 114 5.05 16.00 12.82
C VAL A 114 4.78 14.61 13.40
N ARG A 115 3.92 14.54 14.42
CA ARG A 115 3.48 13.29 15.03
C ARG A 115 2.80 12.39 14.01
N MET A 116 3.00 11.07 14.11
CA MET A 116 2.20 10.10 13.38
C MET A 116 0.80 9.99 13.99
N GLU A 117 -0.23 9.95 13.15
CA GLU A 117 -1.63 9.78 13.59
C GLU A 117 -2.01 8.31 13.81
N ALA A 118 -1.31 7.40 13.15
CA ALA A 118 -1.54 5.97 13.23
C ALA A 118 -0.23 5.19 13.15
N PHE A 119 -0.11 4.19 14.01
CA PHE A 119 1.12 3.44 14.24
C PHE A 119 1.00 2.03 13.67
N HIS A 120 2.06 1.57 13.03
CA HIS A 120 2.11 0.28 12.36
C HIS A 120 3.54 -0.14 12.06
N LEU A 121 3.73 -1.43 11.79
CA LEU A 121 4.96 -2.01 11.27
C LEU A 121 4.72 -2.49 9.84
N SER A 122 5.49 -1.96 8.89
CA SER A 122 5.34 -2.31 7.47
C SER A 122 5.78 -3.74 7.20
N LEU A 123 4.98 -4.47 6.42
CA LEU A 123 5.30 -5.80 5.89
C LEU A 123 5.51 -5.79 4.37
N SER A 124 5.35 -4.63 3.74
CA SER A 124 5.46 -4.44 2.30
C SER A 124 5.88 -3.01 1.99
N GLN A 125 6.38 -2.80 0.77
CA GLN A 125 6.52 -1.47 0.20
C GLN A 125 5.13 -0.93 -0.21
N SER A 126 5.04 0.39 -0.47
CA SER A 126 3.84 0.92 -1.12
C SER A 126 3.89 0.59 -2.61
N VAL A 127 3.04 -0.32 -3.04
CA VAL A 127 2.96 -0.81 -4.42
C VAL A 127 1.69 -0.31 -5.10
N VAL A 128 1.67 -0.31 -6.42
CA VAL A 128 0.49 0.07 -7.20
C VAL A 128 -0.26 -1.18 -7.63
N LEU A 129 -1.51 -1.31 -7.21
CA LEU A 129 -2.37 -2.44 -7.56
C LEU A 129 -3.58 -1.95 -8.36
N ARG A 130 -3.98 -2.70 -9.40
CA ARG A 130 -5.19 -2.36 -10.16
C ARG A 130 -6.44 -2.66 -9.35
N HIS A 131 -7.46 -1.82 -9.46
CA HIS A 131 -8.70 -1.93 -8.67
C HIS A 131 -9.32 -3.33 -8.70
N HIS A 132 -9.34 -3.99 -9.87
CA HIS A 132 -9.93 -5.32 -10.03
C HIS A 132 -9.15 -6.43 -9.31
N TRP A 133 -7.86 -6.23 -9.03
CA TRP A 133 -7.02 -7.19 -8.31
C TRP A 133 -7.07 -7.03 -6.79
N ILE A 134 -7.66 -5.95 -6.27
CA ILE A 134 -7.68 -5.68 -4.82
C ILE A 134 -8.32 -6.83 -4.03
N LEU A 135 -9.51 -7.30 -4.45
CA LEU A 135 -10.21 -8.36 -3.71
C LEU A 135 -9.49 -9.72 -3.83
N PRO A 136 -9.06 -10.18 -5.03
CA PRO A 136 -8.21 -11.37 -5.13
C PRO A 136 -6.93 -11.30 -4.29
N PHE A 137 -6.23 -10.16 -4.30
CA PHE A 137 -5.00 -9.94 -3.52
C PHE A 137 -5.25 -10.06 -2.01
N VAL A 138 -6.31 -9.42 -1.52
CA VAL A 138 -6.71 -9.50 -0.11
C VAL A 138 -7.09 -10.93 0.26
N GLN A 139 -7.75 -11.68 -0.64
CA GLN A 139 -8.09 -13.07 -0.39
C GLN A 139 -6.85 -13.95 -0.30
N ALA A 140 -5.90 -13.82 -1.23
CA ALA A 140 -4.62 -14.54 -1.19
C ALA A 140 -3.84 -14.24 0.09
N LEU A 141 -3.78 -12.97 0.51
CA LEU A 141 -3.19 -12.61 1.81
C LEU A 141 -3.90 -13.29 2.98
N LYS A 142 -5.24 -13.26 3.03
CA LYS A 142 -6.02 -13.93 4.08
C LYS A 142 -5.68 -15.41 4.18
N ASP A 143 -5.64 -16.10 3.05
CA ASP A 143 -5.44 -17.54 3.01
C ASP A 143 -4.04 -17.93 3.51
N ARG A 144 -3.01 -17.13 3.16
CA ARG A 144 -1.64 -17.37 3.65
C ARG A 144 -1.47 -17.10 5.13
N VAL A 145 -2.00 -15.98 5.63
CA VAL A 145 -1.78 -15.58 7.04
C VAL A 145 -2.72 -16.25 8.03
N ALA A 146 -3.79 -16.91 7.57
CA ALA A 146 -4.78 -17.57 8.44
C ALA A 146 -4.17 -18.65 9.36
N SER A 147 -3.04 -19.25 8.97
CA SER A 147 -2.34 -20.25 9.80
C SER A 147 -1.20 -19.67 10.65
N PHE A 148 -0.86 -18.39 10.44
CA PHE A 148 0.25 -17.72 11.09
C PHE A 148 -0.15 -17.32 12.52
N GLN A 149 0.62 -17.74 13.51
CA GLN A 149 0.30 -17.54 14.91
C GLN A 149 0.55 -16.09 15.35
N ARG A 150 -0.29 -15.59 16.25
CA ARG A 150 -0.03 -14.35 17.00
C ARG A 150 1.28 -14.47 17.76
N PHE A 151 2.02 -13.38 17.83
CA PHE A 151 3.31 -13.34 18.52
C PHE A 151 3.51 -12.03 19.26
N CYS A 152 4.39 -12.06 20.26
CA CYS A 152 4.83 -10.86 20.97
C CYS A 152 6.06 -10.30 20.27
N PHE A 153 6.21 -8.98 20.29
CA PHE A 153 7.43 -8.30 19.90
C PHE A 153 7.71 -7.11 20.82
N THR A 154 8.97 -6.68 20.83
CA THR A 154 9.41 -5.48 21.57
C THR A 154 10.03 -4.51 20.60
N ALA A 155 9.64 -3.24 20.68
CA ALA A 155 10.18 -2.16 19.87
C ALA A 155 10.64 -1.00 20.78
N ASP A 156 11.90 -1.05 21.20
CA ASP A 156 12.48 -0.19 22.24
C ASP A 156 13.74 0.57 21.80
N ARG A 157 14.21 0.32 20.59
CA ARG A 157 15.40 0.98 20.06
C ARG A 157 15.04 2.13 19.15
N VAL A 158 15.35 3.35 19.55
CA VAL A 158 15.16 4.54 18.71
C VAL A 158 16.11 4.46 17.52
N LYS A 159 15.58 4.71 16.32
CA LYS A 159 16.35 4.75 15.08
C LYS A 159 15.76 5.79 14.12
N ILE A 160 16.64 6.41 13.35
CA ILE A 160 16.27 7.39 12.33
C ILE A 160 16.20 6.69 10.97
N TYR A 161 15.10 6.88 10.27
CA TYR A 161 14.86 6.30 8.95
C TYR A 161 14.68 7.38 7.91
N THR A 162 15.01 7.08 6.67
CA THR A 162 14.62 7.89 5.51
C THR A 162 13.93 7.00 4.50
N ASN A 163 12.99 7.56 3.74
CA ASN A 163 12.54 6.87 2.54
C ASN A 163 13.69 6.78 1.51
N GLN A 164 13.53 5.92 0.50
CA GLN A 164 14.57 5.65 -0.50
C GLN A 164 15.03 6.92 -1.24
N GLU A 165 14.11 7.85 -1.50
CA GLU A 165 14.37 9.12 -2.18
C GLU A 165 14.95 10.21 -1.26
N LYS A 166 15.04 9.95 0.05
CA LYS A 166 15.45 10.91 1.09
C LYS A 166 14.63 12.20 1.10
N THR A 167 13.39 12.13 0.66
CA THR A 167 12.42 13.23 0.70
C THR A 167 11.71 13.30 2.04
N ARG A 168 11.91 12.31 2.92
CA ARG A 168 11.32 12.22 4.26
C ARG A 168 12.29 11.57 5.23
N THR A 169 12.25 12.06 6.47
CA THR A 169 12.90 11.43 7.62
C THR A 169 11.85 11.06 8.65
N PHE A 170 12.05 9.91 9.29
CA PHE A 170 11.19 9.37 10.34
C PHE A 170 12.02 9.09 11.59
N VAL A 171 11.45 9.39 12.75
CA VAL A 171 11.91 8.86 14.04
C VAL A 171 11.05 7.62 14.32
N GLY A 172 11.66 6.49 14.59
CA GLY A 172 10.93 5.25 14.87
C GLY A 172 11.56 4.39 15.93
N LEU A 173 10.78 3.45 16.46
CA LEU A 173 11.22 2.41 17.38
C LEU A 173 11.42 1.10 16.61
N GLU A 174 12.66 0.66 16.49
CA GLU A 174 13.09 -0.59 15.86
C GLU A 174 12.71 -1.79 16.74
N VAL A 175 12.21 -2.85 16.09
CA VAL A 175 11.93 -4.13 16.74
C VAL A 175 13.22 -4.84 17.09
N THR A 176 13.43 -5.13 18.38
CA THR A 176 14.59 -5.85 18.91
C THR A 176 14.27 -7.31 19.22
N SER A 177 13.06 -7.59 19.72
CA SER A 177 12.54 -8.95 19.95
C SER A 177 11.31 -9.20 19.07
N GLY A 178 11.18 -10.40 18.52
CA GLY A 178 10.12 -10.74 17.56
C GLY A 178 10.50 -10.54 16.08
N HIS A 179 11.74 -10.13 15.80
CA HIS A 179 12.21 -9.86 14.44
C HIS A 179 12.09 -11.08 13.50
N THR A 180 12.42 -12.28 13.97
CA THR A 180 12.31 -13.52 13.19
C THR A 180 10.87 -13.81 12.76
N GLN A 181 9.90 -13.56 13.64
CA GLN A 181 8.48 -13.75 13.34
C GLN A 181 8.01 -12.74 12.29
N PHE A 182 8.52 -11.51 12.32
CA PHE A 182 8.24 -10.55 11.25
C PHE A 182 8.86 -10.96 9.92
N LEU A 183 10.07 -11.54 9.90
CA LEU A 183 10.68 -12.09 8.68
C LEU A 183 9.82 -13.22 8.09
N ASP A 184 9.37 -14.15 8.94
CA ASP A 184 8.51 -15.25 8.51
C ASP A 184 7.17 -14.73 7.96
N LEU A 185 6.60 -13.71 8.60
CA LEU A 185 5.36 -13.07 8.15
C LEU A 185 5.56 -12.32 6.83
N VAL A 186 6.67 -11.61 6.65
CA VAL A 186 7.05 -10.96 5.39
C VAL A 186 7.22 -12.00 4.29
N SER A 187 7.84 -13.14 4.56
CA SER A 187 7.99 -14.22 3.58
C SER A 187 6.64 -14.69 3.02
N GLU A 188 5.62 -14.82 3.87
CA GLU A 188 4.26 -15.15 3.39
C GLU A 188 3.60 -14.00 2.62
N VAL A 189 3.84 -12.74 3.00
CA VAL A 189 3.35 -11.56 2.27
C VAL A 189 4.03 -11.45 0.91
N ASP A 190 5.34 -11.65 0.84
CA ASP A 190 6.16 -11.56 -0.38
C ASP A 190 5.73 -12.60 -1.41
N ARG A 191 5.36 -13.81 -0.98
CA ARG A 191 4.75 -14.80 -1.90
C ARG A 191 3.47 -14.27 -2.57
N VAL A 192 2.64 -13.50 -1.86
CA VAL A 192 1.47 -12.86 -2.49
C VAL A 192 1.90 -11.69 -3.36
N MET A 193 2.92 -10.93 -2.97
CA MET A 193 3.45 -9.86 -3.84
C MET A 193 3.90 -10.42 -5.18
N GLU A 194 4.66 -11.52 -5.17
CA GLU A 194 5.13 -12.22 -6.36
C GLU A 194 3.98 -12.78 -7.22
N GLU A 195 2.95 -13.38 -6.62
CA GLU A 195 1.76 -13.86 -7.33
C GLU A 195 1.02 -12.76 -8.13
N PHE A 196 1.18 -11.50 -7.72
CA PHE A 196 0.55 -10.34 -8.35
C PHE A 196 1.54 -9.44 -9.11
N ASP A 197 2.76 -9.94 -9.38
CA ASP A 197 3.85 -9.21 -10.05
C ASP A 197 4.19 -7.87 -9.36
N LEU A 198 4.14 -7.84 -8.02
CA LEU A 198 4.44 -6.67 -7.19
C LEU A 198 5.83 -6.80 -6.56
N THR A 199 6.45 -5.65 -6.26
CA THR A 199 7.75 -5.61 -5.58
C THR A 199 7.64 -6.20 -4.18
N THR A 200 8.55 -7.12 -3.86
CA THR A 200 8.72 -7.71 -2.53
C THR A 200 9.31 -6.71 -1.53
N PHE A 201 9.43 -7.13 -0.27
CA PHE A 201 9.96 -6.29 0.79
C PHE A 201 11.45 -5.95 0.62
N TYR A 202 11.97 -5.07 1.48
CA TYR A 202 13.35 -4.63 1.43
C TYR A 202 14.32 -5.79 1.69
N GLN A 203 15.46 -5.81 0.99
CA GLN A 203 16.48 -6.88 1.14
C GLN A 203 17.08 -6.95 2.55
N ASP A 204 17.26 -5.80 3.20
CA ASP A 204 17.71 -5.69 4.60
C ASP A 204 16.57 -5.07 5.43
N PRO A 205 15.60 -5.89 5.88
CA PRO A 205 14.40 -5.41 6.53
C PRO A 205 14.69 -4.92 7.95
N SER A 206 14.21 -3.71 8.27
CA SER A 206 14.23 -3.15 9.61
C SER A 206 12.81 -2.80 10.01
N PHE A 207 12.20 -3.66 10.81
CA PHE A 207 10.83 -3.48 11.30
C PHE A 207 10.81 -2.42 12.39
N HIS A 208 9.91 -1.45 12.25
CA HIS A 208 9.83 -0.34 13.18
C HIS A 208 8.45 0.29 13.22
N ILE A 209 8.16 0.94 14.35
CA ILE A 209 7.00 1.80 14.53
C ILE A 209 7.47 3.24 14.27
N SER A 210 6.94 3.88 13.23
CA SER A 210 7.21 5.31 13.00
C SER A 210 6.44 6.16 14.03
N LEU A 211 7.16 7.02 14.76
CA LEU A 211 6.62 7.90 15.79
C LEU A 211 6.31 9.31 15.25
N ALA A 212 7.25 9.84 14.48
CA ALA A 212 7.18 11.18 13.92
C ALA A 212 7.92 11.25 12.58
N TRP A 213 7.60 12.24 11.76
CA TRP A 213 8.22 12.42 10.45
C TRP A 213 8.37 13.89 10.07
N CYS A 214 9.28 14.18 9.14
CA CYS A 214 9.39 15.49 8.50
C CYS A 214 9.79 15.38 7.03
N VAL A 215 9.63 16.48 6.29
CA VAL A 215 10.09 16.61 4.90
C VAL A 215 11.60 16.86 4.86
N GLY A 216 12.26 16.25 3.86
CA GLY A 216 13.70 16.31 3.61
C GLY A 216 14.50 15.27 4.39
N ASP A 217 15.82 15.26 4.18
CA ASP A 217 16.78 14.46 4.94
C ASP A 217 17.22 15.23 6.20
N ALA A 218 16.74 14.81 7.35
CA ALA A 218 17.05 15.38 8.66
C ALA A 218 17.99 14.50 9.51
N ARG A 219 18.64 13.50 8.89
CA ARG A 219 19.50 12.55 9.62
C ARG A 219 20.64 13.24 10.35
N LEU A 220 21.30 14.21 9.73
CA LEU A 220 22.44 14.91 10.35
C LEU A 220 22.07 15.66 11.64
N GLN A 221 20.82 16.10 11.77
CA GLN A 221 20.32 16.80 12.95
C GLN A 221 19.82 15.84 14.04
N LEU A 222 19.26 14.69 13.64
CA LEU A 222 18.61 13.74 14.54
C LEU A 222 19.54 12.61 14.98
N GLU A 223 20.50 12.21 14.14
CA GLU A 223 21.54 11.25 14.51
C GLU A 223 22.55 11.88 15.49
N GLY A 224 23.26 11.04 16.25
CA GLY A 224 24.23 11.50 17.23
C GLY A 224 23.58 11.86 18.57
N GLN A 225 23.65 13.13 18.97
CA GLN A 225 23.24 13.56 20.31
C GLN A 225 21.73 13.40 20.53
N CYS A 226 20.90 13.90 19.61
CA CYS A 226 19.45 13.78 19.70
C CYS A 226 19.02 12.31 19.83
N LEU A 227 19.53 11.43 18.96
CA LEU A 227 19.23 9.99 19.01
C LEU A 227 19.58 9.36 20.37
N ARG A 228 20.73 9.73 20.96
CA ARG A 228 21.14 9.22 22.27
C ARG A 228 20.20 9.69 23.38
N GLU A 229 19.86 10.97 23.39
CA GLU A 229 18.93 11.54 24.39
C GLU A 229 17.53 10.93 24.25
N LEU A 230 17.05 10.70 23.02
CA LEU A 230 15.78 10.00 22.79
C LEU A 230 15.83 8.55 23.29
N GLN A 231 16.95 7.85 23.10
CA GLN A 231 17.12 6.49 23.61
C GLN A 231 17.19 6.46 25.14
N GLU A 232 17.80 7.46 25.77
CA GLU A 232 17.83 7.65 27.24
C GLU A 232 16.40 7.87 27.77
N ILE A 233 15.60 8.73 27.13
CA ILE A 233 14.18 8.93 27.47
C ILE A 233 13.39 7.61 27.39
N VAL A 234 13.58 6.83 26.31
CA VAL A 234 12.92 5.52 26.17
C VAL A 234 13.40 4.54 27.25
N GLY A 235 14.68 4.59 27.65
CA GLY A 235 15.23 3.69 28.67
C GLY A 235 14.81 4.04 30.11
N GLU A 236 14.57 5.33 30.39
CA GLU A 236 14.17 5.83 31.71
C GLU A 236 12.65 5.84 31.93
N PHE A 237 11.86 5.63 30.87
CA PHE A 237 10.41 5.64 30.97
C PHE A 237 9.91 4.48 31.86
N GLU A 238 9.11 4.81 32.87
CA GLU A 238 8.52 3.82 33.77
C GLU A 238 7.68 2.81 32.95
N ASP A 239 7.74 1.53 33.32
CA ASP A 239 7.05 0.45 32.62
C ASP A 239 7.40 0.26 31.13
N SER A 240 8.57 0.74 30.67
CA SER A 240 9.04 0.58 29.27
C SER A 240 8.90 -0.83 28.73
N GLU A 241 9.20 -1.87 29.53
CA GLU A 241 9.04 -3.26 29.10
C GLU A 241 7.57 -3.64 28.80
N MET A 242 6.60 -3.04 29.49
CA MET A 242 5.18 -3.30 29.27
C MET A 242 4.60 -2.45 28.13
N VAL A 243 5.08 -1.21 27.99
CA VAL A 243 4.61 -0.26 26.98
C VAL A 243 5.15 -0.61 25.59
N LEU A 244 6.42 -1.01 25.52
CA LEU A 244 7.12 -1.29 24.26
C LEU A 244 6.95 -2.73 23.79
N ARG A 245 6.38 -3.60 24.65
CA ARG A 245 5.98 -4.96 24.29
C ARG A 245 4.54 -4.96 23.77
N ALA A 246 4.38 -5.42 22.54
CA ALA A 246 3.08 -5.52 21.89
C ALA A 246 2.83 -6.92 21.32
N HIS A 247 1.57 -7.15 20.95
CA HIS A 247 1.13 -8.38 20.33
C HIS A 247 0.74 -8.09 18.88
N ALA A 248 1.31 -8.85 17.95
CA ALA A 248 0.84 -8.88 16.57
C ALA A 248 -0.42 -9.76 16.52
N GLU A 249 -1.59 -9.13 16.32
CA GLU A 249 -2.88 -9.82 16.36
C GLU A 249 -3.52 -10.01 14.98
N GLN A 250 -3.19 -9.12 14.05
CA GLN A 250 -3.77 -9.07 12.72
C GLN A 250 -2.77 -8.41 11.76
N ILE A 251 -2.91 -8.67 10.48
CA ILE A 251 -2.34 -7.81 9.43
C ILE A 251 -3.46 -6.96 8.83
N ARG A 252 -3.09 -5.81 8.29
CA ARG A 252 -4.00 -4.90 7.59
C ARG A 252 -3.43 -4.56 6.22
N CYS A 253 -4.27 -4.67 5.20
CA CYS A 253 -4.00 -4.19 3.86
C CYS A 253 -4.79 -2.89 3.64
N LYS A 254 -4.09 -1.80 3.37
CA LYS A 254 -4.68 -0.55 2.88
C LYS A 254 -4.50 -0.50 1.37
N SER A 255 -5.59 -0.34 0.62
CA SER A 255 -5.54 -0.07 -0.82
C SER A 255 -6.37 1.17 -1.12
N GLY A 256 -5.69 2.26 -1.49
CA GLY A 256 -6.28 3.60 -1.62
C GLY A 256 -6.97 4.04 -0.32
N ASN A 257 -8.29 4.20 -0.36
CA ASN A 257 -9.12 4.54 0.80
C ASN A 257 -9.79 3.32 1.46
N LYS A 258 -9.54 2.10 1.00
CA LYS A 258 -10.09 0.86 1.56
C LYS A 258 -9.11 0.23 2.54
N PHE A 259 -9.64 -0.36 3.59
CA PHE A 259 -8.88 -1.07 4.62
C PHE A 259 -9.45 -2.48 4.80
N PHE A 260 -8.57 -3.48 4.83
CA PHE A 260 -8.92 -4.88 5.00
C PHE A 260 -8.08 -5.44 6.15
N SER A 261 -8.74 -5.99 7.18
CA SER A 261 -8.08 -6.65 8.30
C SER A 261 -8.13 -8.16 8.16
N MET A 262 -7.04 -8.83 8.54
CA MET A 262 -6.90 -10.28 8.54
C MET A 262 -6.31 -10.72 9.88
N PRO A 263 -7.07 -11.39 10.76
CA PRO A 263 -6.56 -11.83 12.05
C PRO A 263 -5.50 -12.92 11.88
N LEU A 264 -4.50 -12.90 12.75
CA LEU A 264 -3.56 -14.00 12.95
C LEU A 264 -4.19 -15.02 13.90
N LYS A 265 -3.69 -16.26 13.85
CA LYS A 265 -4.21 -17.40 14.62
C LYS A 265 -3.87 -17.33 16.11
#